data_AF-A0A948RHN1-F1
#
_entry.id   AF-A0A948RHN1-F1
#
_cell.length_a   1.000
_cell.length_b   1.000
_cell.length_c   1.000
_cell.angle_alpha   90.00
_cell.angle_beta   90.00
_cell.angle_gamma   90.00
#
_symmetry.space_group_name_H-M   'P 1'
#
loop_
_entity.id
_entity.type
_entity.pdbx_description
1 polymer ?
#
loop_
_entity_poly.entity_id
_entity_poly.type
_entity_poly.pdbx_seq_one_letter_code
_entity_poly.pdbx_strand_id
1 'polypeptide(L)'
;MKQLRTVILPRILALVLWLISLVLGLFDIYFAREIFYAIYARFSTQAGPAILIGNAIIFIMAIVYLGLVVMTSEYHVRNVGKPESWNLFTKTIVAELAIPFLAYFM
;
A
#
# COMPACT_ATOMS: atom_id res chain seq x y z
N MET A 1 27.75 -20.11 -9.48
CA MET A 1 26.28 -20.34 -9.60
C MET A 1 25.53 -20.37 -8.26
N LYS A 2 26.04 -21.02 -7.19
CA LYS A 2 25.36 -21.08 -5.88
C LYS A 2 25.10 -19.69 -5.25
N GLN A 3 26.10 -18.80 -5.24
CA GLN A 3 25.95 -17.41 -4.73
C GLN A 3 24.90 -16.57 -5.46
N LEU A 4 24.74 -16.77 -6.77
CA LEU A 4 23.76 -16.05 -7.59
C LEU A 4 22.33 -16.39 -7.13
N ARG A 5 22.06 -17.67 -6.85
CA ARG A 5 20.74 -18.14 -6.38
C ARG A 5 20.44 -17.80 -4.93
N THR A 6 21.43 -17.88 -4.04
CA THR A 6 21.17 -17.77 -2.60
C THR A 6 21.19 -16.35 -2.06
N VAL A 7 21.80 -15.40 -2.77
CA VAL A 7 21.97 -14.02 -2.27
C VAL A 7 21.40 -12.97 -3.22
N ILE A 8 21.64 -13.10 -4.53
CA ILE A 8 21.24 -12.08 -5.50
C ILE A 8 19.75 -12.17 -5.82
N LEU A 9 19.24 -13.38 -6.05
CA LEU A 9 17.83 -13.59 -6.40
C LEU A 9 16.85 -13.08 -5.32
N PRO A 10 17.04 -13.37 -4.01
CA PRO A 10 16.17 -12.83 -2.95
C PRO A 10 16.17 -11.31 -2.88
N ARG A 11 17.31 -10.66 -3.15
CA ARG A 11 17.45 -9.19 -3.14
C ARG A 11 16.71 -8.55 -4.31
N ILE A 12 16.86 -9.10 -5.51
CA ILE A 12 16.12 -8.63 -6.69
C ILE A 12 14.61 -8.79 -6.44
N LEU A 13 14.18 -9.96 -5.95
CA LEU A 13 12.77 -10.20 -5.69
C LEU A 13 12.21 -9.27 -4.60
N ALA A 14 12.95 -9.03 -3.51
CA ALA A 14 12.55 -8.06 -2.48
C ALA A 14 12.42 -6.65 -3.06
N LEU A 15 13.35 -6.21 -3.92
CA LEU A 15 13.27 -4.91 -4.58
C LEU A 15 12.02 -4.83 -5.48
N VAL A 16 11.74 -5.87 -6.27
CA VAL A 16 10.58 -5.92 -7.15
C VAL A 16 9.28 -5.87 -6.34
N LEU A 17 9.15 -6.67 -5.29
CA LEU A 17 7.96 -6.65 -4.42
C LEU A 17 7.77 -5.31 -3.73
N TRP A 18 8.87 -4.67 -3.30
CA TRP A 18 8.81 -3.34 -2.72
C TRP A 18 8.32 -2.29 -3.73
N LEU A 19 8.84 -2.32 -4.97
CA LEU A 19 8.36 -1.44 -6.04
C LEU A 19 6.87 -1.69 -6.38
N ILE A 20 6.43 -2.96 -6.37
CA ILE A 20 5.02 -3.29 -6.56
C ILE A 20 4.18 -2.70 -5.42
N SER A 21 4.61 -2.87 -4.15
CA SER A 21 3.89 -2.29 -3.01
C SER A 21 3.82 -0.78 -3.07
N LEU A 22 4.88 -0.11 -3.56
CA LEU A 22 4.84 1.33 -3.78
C LEU A 22 3.71 1.73 -4.73
N VAL A 23 3.64 1.08 -5.88
CA VAL A 23 2.63 1.37 -6.89
C VAL A 23 1.23 1.05 -6.36
N LEU A 24 1.06 -0.08 -5.67
CA LEU A 24 -0.22 -0.46 -5.07
C LEU A 24 -0.68 0.55 -4.01
N GLY A 25 0.17 0.91 -3.05
CA GLY A 25 -0.20 1.87 -2.01
C GLY A 25 -0.53 3.27 -2.57
N LEU A 26 0.04 3.68 -3.70
CA LEU A 26 -0.40 4.92 -4.39
C LEU A 26 -1.83 4.78 -4.94
N PHE A 27 -2.17 3.63 -5.53
CA PHE A 27 -3.53 3.35 -5.96
C PHE A 27 -4.50 3.26 -4.78
N ASP A 28 -4.07 2.75 -3.64
CA ASP A 28 -4.92 2.63 -2.45
C ASP A 28 -5.37 3.99 -1.92
N ILE A 29 -4.52 5.02 -2.01
CA ILE A 29 -4.90 6.39 -1.65
C ILE A 29 -6.07 6.86 -2.53
N TYR A 30 -6.03 6.55 -3.83
CA TYR A 30 -7.12 6.86 -4.75
C TYR A 30 -8.38 6.05 -4.43
N PHE A 31 -8.26 4.72 -4.29
CA PHE A 31 -9.40 3.85 -4.01
C PHE A 31 -10.06 4.13 -2.67
N ALA A 32 -9.29 4.49 -1.63
CA ALA A 32 -9.83 4.87 -0.34
C ALA A 32 -10.75 6.11 -0.45
N ARG A 33 -10.38 7.07 -1.29
CA ARG A 33 -11.22 8.24 -1.57
C ARG A 33 -12.50 7.87 -2.33
N GLU A 34 -12.39 7.01 -3.34
CA GLU A 34 -13.55 6.54 -4.11
C GLU A 34 -14.52 5.74 -3.24
N ILE A 35 -14.02 4.85 -2.38
CA ILE A 35 -14.80 4.15 -1.36
C ILE A 35 -15.55 5.16 -0.48
N PHE A 36 -14.84 6.19 0.01
CA PHE A 36 -15.48 7.24 0.80
C PHE A 36 -16.60 7.94 0.03
N TYR A 37 -16.39 8.30 -1.24
CA TYR A 37 -17.43 8.93 -2.05
C TYR A 37 -18.62 8.03 -2.31
N ALA A 38 -18.39 6.75 -2.61
CA ALA A 38 -19.43 5.76 -2.80
C ALA A 38 -20.29 5.60 -1.53
N ILE A 39 -19.66 5.57 -0.35
CA ILE A 39 -20.36 5.51 0.93
C ILE A 39 -21.11 6.82 1.18
N TYR A 40 -20.44 7.97 1.06
CA TYR A 40 -21.03 9.28 1.35
C TYR A 40 -22.27 9.57 0.49
N ALA A 41 -22.21 9.23 -0.80
CA ALA A 41 -23.31 9.42 -1.75
C ALA A 41 -24.58 8.64 -1.37
N ARG A 42 -24.47 7.58 -0.55
CA ARG A 42 -25.64 6.84 -0.04
C ARG A 42 -26.40 7.60 1.05
N PHE A 43 -25.78 8.60 1.68
CA PHE A 43 -26.35 9.34 2.82
C PHE A 43 -26.53 10.83 2.58
N SER A 44 -25.81 11.42 1.62
CA SER A 44 -25.83 12.84 1.34
C SER A 44 -25.46 13.16 -0.11
N THR A 45 -26.06 14.22 -0.65
CA THR A 45 -25.75 14.77 -1.99
C THR A 45 -24.94 16.07 -1.92
N GLN A 46 -24.54 16.51 -0.72
CA GLN A 46 -23.80 17.75 -0.54
C GLN A 46 -22.34 17.60 -0.99
N ALA A 47 -21.96 18.30 -2.07
CA ALA A 47 -20.62 18.21 -2.63
C ALA A 47 -19.54 18.83 -1.72
N GLY A 48 -19.83 19.95 -1.05
CA GLY A 48 -18.84 20.69 -0.25
C GLY A 48 -18.18 19.83 0.85
N PRO A 49 -18.96 19.24 1.77
CA PRO A 49 -18.41 18.38 2.81
C PRO A 49 -17.73 17.13 2.25
N ALA A 50 -18.27 16.53 1.19
CA ALA A 50 -17.66 15.38 0.53
C ALA A 50 -16.25 15.71 0.03
N ILE A 51 -16.08 16.82 -0.70
CA ILE A 51 -14.77 17.24 -1.23
C ILE A 51 -13.79 17.51 -0.09
N LEU A 52 -14.21 18.23 0.95
CA LEU A 52 -13.36 18.55 2.10
C LEU A 52 -12.85 17.30 2.80
N ILE A 53 -13.75 16.36 3.13
CA ILE A 53 -13.40 15.12 3.83
C ILE A 53 -12.56 14.20 2.92
N GLY A 54 -12.93 14.08 1.64
CA GLY A 54 -12.17 13.28 0.68
C GLY A 54 -10.73 13.78 0.52
N ASN A 55 -10.51 15.10 0.50
CA ASN A 55 -9.16 15.67 0.48
C ASN A 55 -8.40 15.42 1.79
N ALA A 56 -9.07 15.49 2.94
CA ALA A 56 -8.47 15.16 4.23
C ALA A 56 -8.05 13.67 4.28
N ILE A 57 -8.86 12.76 3.75
CA ILE A 57 -8.53 11.33 3.63
C ILE A 57 -7.27 11.13 2.80
N ILE A 58 -7.16 11.77 1.63
CA ILE A 58 -5.95 11.70 0.80
C ILE A 58 -4.72 12.15 1.61
N PHE A 59 -4.81 13.29 2.29
CA PHE A 59 -3.69 13.85 3.04
C PHE A 59 -3.22 12.91 4.16
N ILE A 60 -4.16 12.37 4.94
CA ILE A 60 -3.84 11.43 6.02
C ILE A 60 -3.24 10.14 5.45
N MET A 61 -3.85 9.57 4.41
CA MET A 61 -3.37 8.36 3.76
C MET A 61 -1.98 8.55 3.16
N ALA A 62 -1.69 9.71 2.56
CA ALA A 62 -0.37 10.02 2.03
C ALA A 62 0.71 10.04 3.11
N ILE A 63 0.41 10.62 4.29
CA ILE A 63 1.34 10.62 5.43
C ILE A 63 1.60 9.20 5.93
N VAL A 64 0.52 8.41 6.11
CA VAL A 64 0.62 7.01 6.55
C VAL A 64 1.42 6.18 5.55
N TYR A 65 1.15 6.36 4.26
CA TYR A 65 1.85 5.68 3.18
C TYR A 65 3.35 6.03 3.18
N LEU A 66 3.72 7.32 3.28
CA LEU A 66 5.13 7.71 3.39
C LEU A 66 5.81 7.07 4.59
N GLY A 67 5.14 7.03 5.75
CA GLY A 67 5.63 6.32 6.92
C GLY A 67 5.87 4.83 6.65
N LEU A 68 4.91 4.15 6.03
CA LEU A 68 5.05 2.74 5.66
C LEU A 68 6.20 2.52 4.68
N VAL A 69 6.35 3.37 3.68
CA VAL A 69 7.45 3.28 2.70
C VAL A 69 8.80 3.37 3.39
N VAL A 70 9.00 4.37 4.26
CA VAL A 70 10.29 4.55 4.96
C VAL A 70 10.55 3.37 5.91
N MET A 71 9.57 2.99 6.73
CA MET A 71 9.72 1.91 7.71
C MET A 71 9.99 0.55 7.04
N THR A 72 9.25 0.20 5.98
CA THR A 72 9.45 -1.06 5.26
C THR A 72 10.78 -1.07 4.52
N SER A 73 11.20 0.04 3.93
CA SER A 73 12.52 0.17 3.28
C SER A 73 13.65 -0.15 4.25
N GLU A 74 13.68 0.52 5.40
CA GLU A 74 14.70 0.27 6.43
C GLU A 74 14.67 -1.17 6.92
N TYR A 75 13.46 -1.71 7.12
CA TYR A 75 13.28 -3.07 7.60
C TYR A 75 13.81 -4.12 6.62
N HIS A 76 13.50 -3.98 5.32
CA HIS A 76 13.94 -4.90 4.28
C HIS A 76 15.45 -4.84 4.04
N VAL A 77 16.06 -3.65 4.12
CA VAL A 77 17.52 -3.52 4.05
C VAL A 77 18.20 -4.29 5.19
N ARG A 78 17.66 -4.22 6.40
CA ARG A 78 18.24 -4.90 7.59
C ARG A 78 17.95 -6.40 7.64
N ASN A 79 16.90 -6.88 6.97
CA ASN A 79 16.42 -8.27 7.08
C ASN A 79 16.33 -9.00 5.74
N VAL A 80 17.03 -8.52 4.70
CA VAL A 80 16.95 -9.12 3.36
C VAL A 80 17.36 -10.60 3.41
N GLY A 81 16.56 -11.45 2.77
CA GLY A 81 16.80 -12.90 2.74
C GLY A 81 16.38 -13.66 4.00
N LYS A 82 15.88 -12.97 5.05
CA LYS A 82 15.31 -13.64 6.23
C LYS A 82 13.79 -13.87 6.08
N PRO A 83 13.23 -14.94 6.66
CA PRO A 83 11.78 -15.23 6.59
C PRO A 83 10.89 -14.09 7.06
N GLU A 84 11.33 -13.32 8.05
CA GLU A 84 10.56 -12.22 8.63
C GLU A 84 10.33 -11.09 7.62
N SER A 85 11.30 -10.81 6.76
CA SER A 85 11.17 -9.85 5.65
C SER A 85 10.10 -10.30 4.66
N TRP A 86 10.03 -11.59 4.36
CA TRP A 86 9.03 -12.14 3.44
C TRP A 86 7.63 -12.10 4.04
N ASN A 87 7.50 -12.41 5.34
CA ASN A 87 6.24 -12.32 6.04
C ASN A 87 5.69 -10.87 6.06
N LEU A 88 6.58 -9.87 6.22
CA LEU A 88 6.18 -8.47 6.13
C LEU A 88 5.65 -8.12 4.74
N PHE A 89 6.34 -8.52 3.67
CA PHE A 89 5.86 -8.32 2.29
C PHE A 89 4.46 -8.92 2.08
N THR A 90 4.25 -10.16 2.52
CA THR A 90 2.93 -10.81 2.39
C THR A 90 1.84 -10.00 3.10
N LYS A 91 2.10 -9.55 4.34
CA LYS A 91 1.13 -8.74 5.09
C LYS A 91 0.85 -7.41 4.41
N THR A 92 1.88 -6.71 3.94
CA THR A 92 1.74 -5.43 3.24
C THR A 92 0.94 -5.60 1.97
N ILE A 93 1.29 -6.55 1.11
CA ILE A 93 0.60 -6.79 -0.16
C ILE A 93 -0.86 -7.21 0.07
N VAL A 94 -1.14 -8.05 1.06
CA VAL A 94 -2.52 -8.44 1.40
C VAL A 94 -3.33 -7.22 1.87
N ALA A 95 -2.74 -6.37 2.70
CA ALA A 95 -3.40 -5.15 3.16
C ALA A 95 -3.65 -4.16 2.00
N GLU A 96 -2.66 -3.97 1.14
CA GLU A 96 -2.76 -3.09 -0.03
C GLU A 96 -3.81 -3.62 -1.02
N LEU A 97 -3.82 -4.92 -1.32
CA LEU A 97 -4.82 -5.51 -2.22
C LEU A 97 -6.24 -5.53 -1.65
N ALA A 98 -6.42 -5.43 -0.33
CA ALA A 98 -7.74 -5.41 0.27
C ALA A 98 -8.53 -4.14 -0.09
N ILE A 99 -7.85 -2.99 -0.22
CA ILE A 99 -8.49 -1.70 -0.55
C ILE A 99 -9.11 -1.68 -1.96
N PRO A 100 -8.38 -1.98 -3.06
CA PRO A 100 -8.95 -2.01 -4.40
C PRO A 100 -9.97 -3.14 -4.54
N PHE A 101 -9.77 -4.26 -3.82
CA PHE A 101 -10.76 -5.32 -3.77
C PHE A 101 -12.09 -4.80 -3.20
N LEU A 102 -12.05 -4.12 -2.05
CA LEU A 102 -13.26 -3.50 -1.47
C LEU A 102 -13.87 -2.44 -2.40
N ALA A 103 -13.05 -1.60 -3.02
CA ALA A 103 -13.50 -0.58 -3.95
C ALA A 103 -14.24 -1.19 -5.16
N TYR A 104 -13.77 -2.34 -5.66
CA TYR A 104 -14.39 -3.02 -6.80
C TYR A 104 -15.81 -3.55 -6.51
N PHE A 105 -16.13 -3.89 -5.26
CA PHE A 105 -17.43 -4.46 -4.87
C PHE A 105 -18.45 -3.45 -4.33
N MET A 106 -18.10 -2.17 -4.24
CA MET A 106 -18.97 -1.12 -3.71
C MET A 106 -19.76 -0.37 -4.77
#